data_AF-A0A8A1MMV2-F1
#
_entry.id   AF-A0A8A1MMV2-F1
#
_cell.length_a   1.000
_cell.length_b   1.000
_cell.length_c   1.000
_cell.angle_alpha   90.00
_cell.angle_beta   90.00
_cell.angle_gamma   90.00
#
_symmetry.space_group_name_H-M   'P 1'
#
loop_
_entity.id
_entity.type
_entity.pdbx_description
1 polymer ?
#
loop_
_entity_poly.entity_id
_entity_poly.type
_entity_poly.pdbx_seq_one_letter_code
_entity_poly.pdbx_strand_id
1 'polypeptide(L)'
;MSATTYHVVRRGLEVTTNYLSPTSSNNEDHRQLSVWAVLVFGVTALVFSLVAFAIQYTYGTVVAVLAAVEDPHPAVYEPIKSTDDSSKTTNLVDSGLDFSHKRPAPVTRSLRTAIHHLRTRAGPWSRFRGLGMYLCLGICRSALAQLIIFGHGSAVNHFAHAVAQVATDVVSANLELTWVHIVISQPSAKSFWRRVPGYSSWVKIAPAVALRSVAAQLTFLLPAHLGWRTHVWHMGKGSPFSEPEYDPHSEIAIAVGACLLAMCLTVLIELPATVTMIRVAASILPEEEETIVPFDRTFGGNVQPAILGGSGKVGLLDAWKTFTWASRVRLLKVLVKTVGMIIAVTTTCAICLSGEALLLGEKIFVQA
;
A
#
# COMPACT_ATOMS: atom_id res chain seq x y z
N MET A 1 25.28 -26.11 17.65
CA MET A 1 25.05 -25.91 16.20
C MET A 1 25.42 -27.21 15.49
N SER A 2 24.54 -27.74 14.65
CA SER A 2 24.69 -29.07 14.02
C SER A 2 25.80 -29.05 12.96
N ALA A 3 26.60 -30.13 12.90
CA ALA A 3 27.67 -30.32 11.91
C ALA A 3 27.19 -30.15 10.46
N THR A 4 25.90 -30.41 10.19
CA THR A 4 25.27 -30.20 8.88
C THR A 4 25.19 -28.72 8.50
N THR A 5 24.90 -27.83 9.46
CA THR A 5 24.85 -26.39 9.24
C THR A 5 26.25 -25.84 8.94
N TYR A 6 27.27 -26.35 9.64
CA TYR A 6 28.66 -25.97 9.38
C TYR A 6 29.12 -26.39 7.99
N HIS A 7 28.76 -27.60 7.52
CA HIS A 7 29.11 -28.07 6.19
C HIS A 7 28.42 -27.29 5.06
N VAL A 8 27.17 -26.88 5.25
CA VAL A 8 26.45 -26.06 4.25
C VAL A 8 27.00 -24.64 4.19
N VAL A 9 27.29 -24.03 5.35
CA VAL A 9 27.91 -22.70 5.42
C VAL A 9 29.32 -22.73 4.82
N ARG A 10 30.11 -23.76 5.12
CA ARG A 10 31.45 -23.93 4.55
C ARG A 10 31.41 -24.11 3.03
N ARG A 11 30.50 -24.93 2.49
CA ARG A 11 30.34 -25.07 1.04
C ARG A 11 29.86 -23.77 0.38
N GLY A 12 28.96 -23.03 1.02
CA GLY A 12 28.55 -21.70 0.55
C GLY A 12 29.71 -20.71 0.52
N LEU A 13 30.56 -20.72 1.56
CA LEU A 13 31.74 -19.87 1.66
C LEU A 13 32.79 -20.25 0.60
N GLU A 14 33.08 -21.54 0.41
CA GLU A 14 34.05 -22.04 -0.57
C GLU A 14 33.65 -21.70 -2.02
N VAL A 15 32.35 -21.78 -2.35
CA VAL A 15 31.83 -21.34 -3.66
C VAL A 15 32.00 -19.83 -3.84
N THR A 16 31.71 -19.05 -2.81
CA THR A 16 31.82 -17.58 -2.87
C THR A 16 33.27 -17.11 -2.94
N THR A 17 34.19 -17.82 -2.27
CA THR A 17 35.64 -17.50 -2.24
C THR A 17 36.32 -17.82 -3.57
N ASN A 18 35.93 -18.90 -4.23
CA ASN A 18 36.42 -19.24 -5.57
C ASN A 18 35.94 -18.26 -6.65
N TYR A 19 34.77 -17.63 -6.47
CA TYR A 19 34.27 -16.59 -7.37
C TYR A 19 34.86 -15.20 -7.09
N LEU A 20 35.34 -14.94 -5.87
CA LEU A 20 35.93 -13.67 -5.44
C LEU A 20 37.47 -13.66 -5.46
N SER A 21 38.11 -14.77 -5.83
CA SER A 21 39.57 -14.81 -5.99
C SER A 21 39.98 -13.92 -7.17
N PRO A 22 40.72 -12.82 -6.95
CA PRO A 22 41.16 -11.96 -8.03
C PRO A 22 42.26 -12.72 -8.78
N THR A 23 41.88 -13.35 -9.89
CA THR A 23 42.86 -13.91 -10.81
C THR A 23 43.56 -12.70 -11.42
N SER A 24 44.78 -12.44 -10.97
CA SER A 24 45.66 -11.43 -11.55
C SER A 24 46.06 -11.86 -12.96
N SER A 25 45.22 -11.54 -13.94
CA SER A 25 45.63 -11.51 -15.33
C SER A 25 45.00 -10.28 -15.97
N ASN A 26 45.89 -9.43 -16.48
CA ASN A 26 45.69 -8.05 -16.90
C ASN A 26 44.93 -7.92 -18.23
N ASN A 27 43.86 -8.70 -18.41
CA ASN A 27 42.95 -8.57 -19.54
C ASN A 27 41.60 -8.13 -18.98
N GLU A 28 41.22 -6.87 -19.20
CA GLU A 28 39.83 -6.43 -19.11
C GLU A 28 39.05 -7.07 -20.27
N ASP A 29 38.91 -8.40 -20.25
CA ASP A 29 37.97 -9.11 -21.08
C ASP A 29 36.60 -8.57 -20.71
N HIS A 30 36.02 -7.79 -21.62
CA HIS A 30 34.68 -7.26 -21.50
C HIS A 30 33.73 -8.45 -21.45
N ARG A 31 33.45 -8.95 -20.23
CA ARG A 31 32.53 -10.05 -19.98
C ARG A 31 31.13 -9.55 -20.30
N GLN A 32 30.73 -9.70 -21.55
CA GLN A 32 29.39 -9.33 -21.97
C GLN A 32 28.42 -10.35 -21.40
N LEU A 33 27.42 -9.86 -20.66
CA LEU A 33 26.30 -10.67 -20.25
C LEU A 33 25.60 -11.18 -21.51
N SER A 34 25.45 -12.49 -21.61
CA SER A 34 24.71 -13.12 -22.70
C SER A 34 23.33 -12.46 -22.82
N VAL A 35 23.01 -11.95 -24.02
CA VAL A 35 21.71 -11.30 -24.31
C VAL A 35 20.54 -12.21 -23.91
N TRP A 36 20.71 -13.53 -24.09
CA TRP A 36 19.74 -14.53 -23.69
C TRP A 36 19.54 -14.60 -22.17
N ALA A 37 20.63 -14.52 -21.40
CA ALA A 37 20.54 -14.50 -19.94
C ALA A 37 19.81 -13.23 -19.46
N VAL A 38 20.18 -12.06 -20.00
CA VAL A 38 19.50 -10.78 -19.69
C VAL A 38 18.01 -10.84 -20.03
N LEU A 39 17.65 -11.44 -21.16
CA LEU A 39 16.25 -11.60 -21.57
C LEU A 39 15.49 -12.50 -20.59
N VAL A 40 16.02 -13.67 -20.24
CA VAL A 40 15.38 -14.62 -19.32
C VAL A 40 15.16 -13.96 -17.95
N PHE A 41 16.22 -13.40 -17.36
CA PHE A 41 16.11 -12.69 -16.08
C PHE A 41 15.14 -11.51 -16.14
N GLY A 42 15.18 -10.74 -17.23
CA GLY A 42 14.31 -9.59 -17.45
C GLY A 42 12.84 -9.98 -17.54
N VAL A 43 12.52 -11.06 -18.26
CA VAL A 43 11.15 -11.57 -18.37
C VAL A 43 10.66 -12.12 -17.04
N THR A 44 11.46 -12.91 -16.34
CA THR A 44 11.10 -13.46 -15.02
C THR A 44 10.85 -12.32 -14.02
N ALA A 45 11.78 -11.36 -13.93
CA ALA A 45 11.62 -10.19 -13.06
C ALA A 45 10.37 -9.37 -13.43
N LEU A 46 10.08 -9.17 -14.72
CA LEU A 46 8.91 -8.44 -15.17
C LEU A 46 7.60 -9.16 -14.78
N VAL A 47 7.51 -10.47 -15.01
CA VAL A 47 6.32 -11.27 -14.67
C VAL A 47 6.05 -11.21 -13.17
N PHE A 48 7.07 -11.46 -12.33
CA PHE A 48 6.91 -11.39 -10.88
C PHE A 48 6.58 -9.96 -10.40
N SER A 49 7.15 -8.93 -11.03
CA SER A 49 6.83 -7.54 -10.73
C SER A 49 5.37 -7.21 -11.05
N LEU A 50 4.84 -7.68 -12.18
CA LEU A 50 3.43 -7.50 -12.55
C LEU A 50 2.49 -8.23 -11.58
N VAL A 51 2.87 -9.43 -11.12
CA VAL A 51 2.11 -10.19 -10.12
C VAL A 51 2.11 -9.46 -8.77
N ALA A 52 3.28 -9.01 -8.31
CA ALA A 52 3.42 -8.26 -7.06
C ALA A 52 2.62 -6.95 -7.13
N PHE A 53 2.70 -6.23 -8.25
CA PHE A 53 1.90 -5.02 -8.52
C PHE A 53 0.40 -5.31 -8.47
N ALA A 54 -0.07 -6.38 -9.13
CA ALA A 54 -1.48 -6.74 -9.12
C ALA A 54 -2.00 -7.08 -7.72
N ILE A 55 -1.19 -7.75 -6.90
CA ILE A 55 -1.51 -8.08 -5.50
C ILE A 55 -1.56 -6.80 -4.66
N GLN A 56 -0.53 -5.97 -4.75
CA GLN A 56 -0.46 -4.73 -3.98
C GLN A 56 -1.59 -3.77 -4.37
N TYR A 57 -1.90 -3.67 -5.66
CA TYR A 57 -3.01 -2.85 -6.14
C TYR A 57 -4.37 -3.40 -5.67
N THR A 58 -4.63 -4.69 -5.87
CA THR A 58 -5.95 -5.25 -5.56
C THR A 58 -6.20 -5.28 -4.04
N TYR A 59 -5.27 -5.83 -3.28
CA TYR A 59 -5.48 -6.09 -1.85
C TYR A 59 -4.92 -4.99 -0.96
N GLY A 60 -3.77 -4.43 -1.32
CA GLY A 60 -3.07 -3.39 -0.55
C GLY A 60 -3.70 -2.00 -0.70
N THR A 61 -4.27 -1.68 -1.86
CA THR A 61 -4.89 -0.37 -2.10
C THR A 61 -6.41 -0.46 -2.20
N VAL A 62 -6.96 -1.20 -3.17
CA VAL A 62 -8.42 -1.22 -3.41
C VAL A 62 -9.21 -1.79 -2.23
N VAL A 63 -8.89 -3.02 -1.78
CA VAL A 63 -9.59 -3.63 -0.65
C VAL A 63 -9.32 -2.88 0.66
N ALA A 64 -8.13 -2.31 0.84
CA ALA A 64 -7.80 -1.51 2.02
C ALA A 64 -8.63 -0.21 2.09
N VAL A 65 -8.80 0.50 0.96
CA VAL A 65 -9.69 1.67 0.88
C VAL A 65 -11.11 1.30 1.23
N LEU A 66 -11.64 0.22 0.66
CA LEU A 66 -12.99 -0.25 0.96
C LEU A 66 -13.13 -0.62 2.45
N ALA A 67 -12.13 -1.28 3.04
CA ALA A 67 -12.15 -1.67 4.45
C ALA A 67 -12.07 -0.47 5.40
N ALA A 68 -11.36 0.59 5.00
CA ALA A 68 -11.22 1.84 5.76
C ALA A 68 -12.50 2.68 5.77
N VAL A 69 -13.28 2.62 4.68
CA VAL A 69 -14.53 3.36 4.54
C VAL A 69 -15.72 2.55 5.08
N GLU A 70 -15.71 1.22 4.97
CA GLU A 70 -16.83 0.36 5.37
C GLU A 70 -17.21 0.49 6.84
N ASP A 71 -18.48 0.85 7.07
CA ASP A 71 -19.10 0.82 8.40
C ASP A 71 -20.06 -0.38 8.52
N PRO A 72 -19.83 -1.33 9.44
CA PRO A 72 -20.76 -2.42 9.69
C PRO A 72 -22.09 -1.96 10.34
N HIS A 73 -22.21 -0.72 10.77
CA HIS A 73 -23.45 -0.14 11.31
C HIS A 73 -23.85 1.14 10.55
N PRO A 74 -24.29 1.06 9.29
CA PRO A 74 -24.86 2.23 8.62
C PRO A 74 -26.11 2.65 9.40
N ALA A 75 -26.21 3.91 9.82
CA ALA A 75 -27.37 4.45 10.54
C ALA A 75 -28.72 4.24 9.80
N VAL A 76 -28.68 3.91 8.51
CA VAL A 76 -29.82 3.53 7.67
C VAL A 76 -30.52 2.24 8.15
N TYR A 77 -29.88 1.42 8.99
CA TYR A 77 -30.43 0.15 9.50
C TYR A 77 -30.81 0.15 10.99
N GLU A 78 -30.99 1.31 11.63
CA GLU A 78 -31.79 1.34 12.86
C GLU A 78 -33.28 1.39 12.47
N PRO A 79 -34.04 0.29 12.59
CA PRO A 79 -35.48 0.38 12.43
C PRO A 79 -35.97 1.39 13.47
N ILE A 80 -36.67 2.42 12.98
CA ILE A 80 -37.39 3.38 13.81
C ILE A 80 -38.18 2.56 14.82
N LYS A 81 -37.82 2.64 16.10
CA LYS A 81 -38.70 2.15 17.16
C LYS A 81 -39.96 2.99 17.04
N SER A 82 -41.02 2.41 16.47
CA SER A 82 -42.36 2.96 16.56
C SER A 82 -42.70 3.03 18.04
N THR A 83 -42.61 4.21 18.61
CA THR A 83 -43.18 4.52 19.92
C THR A 83 -44.69 4.56 19.74
N ASP A 84 -45.33 3.39 19.77
CA ASP A 84 -46.77 3.31 20.00
C ASP A 84 -46.98 2.76 21.40
N ASP A 85 -47.49 3.65 22.25
CA ASP A 85 -47.97 3.36 23.58
C ASP A 85 -49.28 2.55 23.53
N SER A 86 -49.42 1.68 24.52
CA SER A 86 -50.69 1.21 25.11
C SER A 86 -51.50 0.09 24.40
N SER A 87 -51.37 -1.14 24.92
CA SER A 87 -52.40 -1.83 25.73
C SER A 87 -52.48 -3.36 25.51
N LYS A 88 -52.31 -4.08 26.63
CA LYS A 88 -52.78 -5.41 27.05
C LYS A 88 -53.18 -6.52 26.02
N THR A 89 -52.59 -7.70 26.30
CA THR A 89 -53.12 -9.09 26.19
C THR A 89 -53.35 -9.65 24.77
N THR A 90 -52.83 -10.80 24.37
CA THR A 90 -52.92 -12.13 25.02
C THR A 90 -51.90 -13.09 24.38
N ASN A 91 -51.32 -13.99 25.18
CA ASN A 91 -50.50 -15.13 24.75
C ASN A 91 -51.19 -15.95 23.63
N LEU A 92 -50.42 -16.50 22.68
CA LEU A 92 -50.54 -17.89 22.18
C LEU A 92 -49.43 -18.22 21.15
N VAL A 93 -48.66 -19.24 21.51
CA VAL A 93 -47.90 -20.18 20.66
C VAL A 93 -46.58 -19.71 20.04
N ASP A 94 -45.54 -20.10 20.75
CA ASP A 94 -44.20 -20.48 20.31
C ASP A 94 -44.21 -21.29 18.99
N SER A 95 -43.64 -20.70 17.95
CA SER A 95 -43.06 -21.39 16.81
C SER A 95 -41.95 -20.48 16.31
N GLY A 96 -40.77 -20.66 16.92
CA GLY A 96 -39.54 -19.93 16.63
C GLY A 96 -39.17 -19.93 15.15
N LEU A 97 -39.61 -18.90 14.44
CA LEU A 97 -38.84 -18.33 13.34
C LEU A 97 -37.90 -17.31 13.97
N ASP A 98 -36.74 -17.82 14.42
CA ASP A 98 -35.54 -17.03 14.68
C ASP A 98 -35.10 -16.35 13.36
N PHE A 99 -35.84 -15.32 12.95
CA PHE A 99 -35.27 -14.21 12.22
C PHE A 99 -34.39 -13.43 13.19
N SER A 100 -33.33 -14.10 13.67
CA SER A 100 -32.13 -13.40 14.08
C SER A 100 -31.74 -12.57 12.87
N HIS A 101 -32.14 -11.29 12.89
CA HIS A 101 -31.72 -10.25 11.97
C HIS A 101 -30.20 -10.24 12.03
N LYS A 102 -29.56 -11.13 11.26
CA LYS A 102 -28.12 -11.24 11.14
C LYS A 102 -27.69 -9.93 10.52
N ARG A 103 -27.24 -9.01 11.37
CA ARG A 103 -26.59 -7.76 11.00
C ARG A 103 -25.69 -8.05 9.79
N PRO A 104 -25.84 -7.32 8.67
CA PRO A 104 -25.12 -7.64 7.45
C PRO A 104 -23.62 -7.66 7.77
N ALA A 105 -23.00 -8.84 7.61
CA ALA A 105 -21.59 -8.98 7.89
C ALA A 105 -20.79 -8.08 6.93
N PRO A 106 -19.71 -7.42 7.40
CA PRO A 106 -18.93 -6.53 6.55
C PRO A 106 -18.41 -7.29 5.33
N VAL A 107 -18.58 -6.69 4.15
CA VAL A 107 -18.13 -7.17 2.85
C VAL A 107 -16.63 -7.43 2.87
N THR A 108 -15.86 -6.60 3.59
CA THR A 108 -14.41 -6.75 3.74
C THR A 108 -13.97 -7.74 4.83
N ARG A 109 -14.88 -8.58 5.37
CA ARG A 109 -14.53 -9.63 6.36
C ARG A 109 -13.46 -10.60 5.86
N SER A 110 -13.43 -10.85 4.55
CA SER A 110 -12.42 -11.70 3.92
C SER A 110 -12.08 -11.17 2.52
N LEU A 111 -10.83 -11.37 2.09
CA LEU A 111 -10.37 -10.96 0.76
C LEU A 111 -11.19 -11.63 -0.36
N ARG A 112 -11.55 -12.91 -0.17
CA ARG A 112 -12.38 -13.66 -1.12
C ARG A 112 -13.80 -13.08 -1.20
N THR A 113 -14.41 -12.77 -0.06
CA THR A 113 -15.74 -12.16 0.00
C THR A 113 -15.73 -10.77 -0.64
N ALA A 114 -14.72 -9.96 -0.35
CA ALA A 114 -14.56 -8.64 -0.94
C ALA A 114 -14.43 -8.71 -2.46
N ILE A 115 -13.55 -9.56 -2.99
CA ILE A 115 -13.38 -9.73 -4.45
C ILE A 115 -14.65 -10.30 -5.09
N HIS A 116 -15.29 -11.28 -4.46
CA HIS A 116 -16.52 -11.85 -4.97
C HIS A 116 -17.60 -10.77 -5.07
N HIS A 117 -17.77 -9.95 -4.02
CA HIS A 117 -18.72 -8.84 -4.01
C HIS A 117 -18.40 -7.78 -5.07
N LEU A 118 -17.13 -7.43 -5.23
CA LEU A 118 -16.69 -6.52 -6.29
C LEU A 118 -17.00 -7.09 -7.68
N ARG A 119 -16.79 -8.39 -7.87
CA ARG A 119 -17.06 -9.08 -9.14
C ARG A 119 -18.54 -9.17 -9.45
N THR A 120 -19.38 -9.41 -8.46
CA THR A 120 -20.84 -9.49 -8.66
C THR A 120 -21.46 -8.11 -8.92
N ARG A 121 -20.95 -7.05 -8.28
CA ARG A 121 -21.49 -5.68 -8.44
C ARG A 121 -20.91 -4.91 -9.62
N ALA A 122 -19.63 -5.09 -9.93
CA ALA A 122 -18.92 -4.26 -10.91
C ALA A 122 -18.21 -5.06 -12.03
N GLY A 123 -18.43 -6.38 -12.10
CA GLY A 123 -17.91 -7.23 -13.17
C GLY A 123 -16.50 -7.79 -12.96
N PRO A 124 -15.98 -8.57 -13.91
CA PRO A 124 -14.72 -9.33 -13.77
C PRO A 124 -13.46 -8.47 -13.66
N TRP A 125 -13.48 -7.25 -14.21
CA TRP A 125 -12.36 -6.30 -14.17
C TRP A 125 -12.39 -5.38 -12.94
N SER A 126 -13.35 -5.56 -12.04
CA SER A 126 -13.49 -4.76 -10.81
C SER A 126 -12.27 -4.79 -9.87
N ARG A 127 -11.41 -5.82 -9.99
CA ARG A 127 -10.14 -5.91 -9.23
C ARG A 127 -9.15 -4.78 -9.57
N PHE A 128 -9.16 -4.32 -10.81
CA PHE A 128 -8.29 -3.25 -11.30
C PHE A 128 -9.04 -1.91 -11.40
N ARG A 129 -10.11 -1.75 -10.61
CA ARG A 129 -10.93 -0.55 -10.62
C ARG A 129 -10.10 0.67 -10.25
N GLY A 130 -10.17 1.73 -11.07
CA GLY A 130 -9.38 2.93 -10.90
C GLY A 130 -7.92 2.83 -11.35
N LEU A 131 -7.48 1.70 -11.94
CA LEU A 131 -6.07 1.49 -12.29
C LEU A 131 -5.54 2.54 -13.26
N GLY A 132 -6.32 2.92 -14.28
CA GLY A 132 -5.92 3.98 -15.22
C GLY A 132 -5.69 5.33 -14.52
N MET A 133 -6.55 5.69 -13.57
CA MET A 133 -6.41 6.91 -12.78
C MET A 133 -5.21 6.83 -11.83
N TYR A 134 -4.98 5.64 -11.23
CA TYR A 134 -3.82 5.38 -10.38
C TYR A 134 -2.49 5.51 -11.14
N LEU A 135 -2.42 4.95 -12.35
CA LEU A 135 -1.25 5.06 -13.21
C LEU A 135 -1.03 6.51 -13.66
N CYS A 136 -2.10 7.21 -14.06
CA CYS A 136 -2.03 8.64 -14.39
C CYS A 136 -1.50 9.46 -13.21
N LEU A 137 -2.02 9.23 -12.00
CA LEU A 137 -1.56 9.87 -10.77
C LEU A 137 -0.08 9.58 -10.52
N GLY A 138 0.36 8.33 -10.71
CA GLY A 138 1.78 7.96 -10.59
C GLY A 138 2.66 8.72 -11.57
N ILE A 139 2.29 8.75 -12.86
CA ILE A 139 3.03 9.48 -13.90
C ILE A 139 3.08 10.98 -13.59
N CYS A 140 1.95 11.59 -13.19
CA CYS A 140 1.89 12.99 -12.81
C CYS A 140 2.81 13.30 -11.62
N ARG A 141 2.78 12.47 -10.58
CA ARG A 141 3.68 12.61 -9.42
C ARG A 141 5.14 12.50 -9.81
N SER A 142 5.50 11.49 -10.62
CA SER A 142 6.87 11.32 -11.09
C SER A 142 7.32 12.52 -11.93
N ALA A 143 6.49 13.01 -12.85
CA ALA A 143 6.81 14.18 -13.67
C ALA A 143 6.98 15.45 -12.82
N LEU A 144 6.06 15.71 -11.89
CA LEU A 144 6.13 16.87 -10.98
C LEU A 144 7.36 16.80 -10.07
N ALA A 145 7.65 15.64 -9.50
CA ALA A 145 8.84 15.45 -8.67
C ALA A 145 10.12 15.74 -9.46
N GLN A 146 10.21 15.24 -10.70
CA GLN A 146 11.36 15.52 -11.56
C GLN A 146 11.46 17.01 -11.90
N LEU A 147 10.36 17.69 -12.20
CA LEU A 147 10.38 19.14 -12.48
C LEU A 147 10.86 19.98 -11.30
N ILE A 148 10.49 19.62 -10.07
CA ILE A 148 10.91 20.35 -8.86
C ILE A 148 12.42 20.17 -8.61
N ILE A 149 12.95 18.98 -8.89
CA ILE A 149 14.36 18.61 -8.66
C ILE A 149 15.25 19.03 -9.83
N PHE A 150 14.68 19.15 -11.04
CA PHE A 150 15.39 19.51 -12.27
C PHE A 150 16.16 20.82 -12.09
N GLY A 151 17.46 20.79 -12.36
CA GLY A 151 18.34 21.95 -12.25
C GLY A 151 19.07 22.13 -10.91
N HIS A 152 18.74 21.35 -9.86
CA HIS A 152 19.38 21.53 -8.54
C HIS A 152 20.64 20.68 -8.28
N GLY A 153 21.15 19.96 -9.29
CA GLY A 153 22.36 19.12 -9.17
C GLY A 153 22.27 18.01 -8.11
N SER A 154 23.38 17.33 -7.81
CA SER A 154 23.45 16.26 -6.78
C SER A 154 23.46 16.80 -5.34
N ALA A 155 23.25 18.11 -5.14
CA ALA A 155 23.43 18.79 -3.86
C ALA A 155 22.12 19.03 -3.08
N VAL A 156 20.99 18.52 -3.56
CA VAL A 156 19.71 18.67 -2.87
C VAL A 156 19.72 17.83 -1.59
N ASN A 157 19.62 18.52 -0.45
CA ASN A 157 19.49 17.87 0.85
C ASN A 157 18.27 16.93 0.87
N HIS A 158 18.38 15.75 1.50
CA HIS A 158 17.29 14.78 1.67
C HIS A 158 15.99 15.42 2.20
N PHE A 159 16.13 16.44 3.05
CA PHE A 159 15.01 17.21 3.56
C PHE A 159 14.25 17.98 2.45
N ALA A 160 14.97 18.61 1.52
CA ALA A 160 14.36 19.33 0.39
C ALA A 160 13.63 18.36 -0.56
N HIS A 161 14.17 17.16 -0.76
CA HIS A 161 13.45 16.09 -1.47
C HIS A 161 12.15 15.69 -0.77
N ALA A 162 12.16 15.52 0.55
CA ALA A 162 10.95 15.18 1.29
C ALA A 162 9.87 16.27 1.19
N VAL A 163 10.26 17.55 1.30
CA VAL A 163 9.33 18.67 1.12
C VAL A 163 8.77 18.73 -0.30
N ALA A 164 9.60 18.49 -1.32
CA ALA A 164 9.17 18.42 -2.71
C ALA A 164 8.15 17.28 -2.97
N GLN A 165 8.34 16.13 -2.33
CA GLN A 165 7.38 15.02 -2.38
C GLN A 165 6.04 15.40 -1.75
N VAL A 166 6.05 16.03 -0.58
CA VAL A 166 4.82 16.52 0.07
C VAL A 166 4.10 17.54 -0.80
N ALA A 167 4.83 18.50 -1.38
CA ALA A 167 4.26 19.48 -2.30
C ALA A 167 3.61 18.81 -3.52
N THR A 168 4.30 17.83 -4.11
CA THR A 168 3.80 17.07 -5.27
C THR A 168 2.51 16.32 -4.95
N ASP A 169 2.44 15.70 -3.77
CA ASP A 169 1.24 15.00 -3.30
C ASP A 169 0.06 15.95 -3.09
N VAL A 170 0.32 17.11 -2.47
CA VAL A 170 -0.71 18.12 -2.21
C VAL A 170 -1.26 18.73 -3.50
N VAL A 171 -0.40 19.01 -4.49
CA VAL A 171 -0.82 19.47 -5.81
C VAL A 171 -1.67 18.40 -6.51
N SER A 172 -1.32 17.13 -6.34
CA SER A 172 -2.03 15.99 -6.94
C SER A 172 -3.25 15.52 -6.13
N ALA A 173 -3.65 16.24 -5.08
CA ALA A 173 -4.69 15.79 -4.15
C ALA A 173 -6.05 15.56 -4.81
N ASN A 174 -6.42 16.35 -5.83
CA ASN A 174 -7.67 16.14 -6.58
C ASN A 174 -7.66 14.84 -7.39
N LEU A 175 -6.50 14.44 -7.92
CA LEU A 175 -6.36 13.20 -8.66
C LEU A 175 -6.44 11.99 -7.71
N GLU A 176 -5.87 12.11 -6.51
CA GLU A 176 -6.01 11.10 -5.45
C GLU A 176 -7.46 10.99 -4.96
N LEU A 177 -8.14 12.12 -4.73
CA LEU A 177 -9.56 12.16 -4.40
C LEU A 177 -10.42 11.47 -5.47
N THR A 178 -10.15 11.77 -6.75
CA THR A 178 -10.84 11.14 -7.89
C THR A 178 -10.62 9.64 -7.91
N TRP A 179 -9.39 9.18 -7.64
CA TRP A 179 -9.10 7.75 -7.55
C TRP A 179 -9.87 7.08 -6.41
N VAL A 180 -9.91 7.69 -5.21
CA VAL A 180 -10.69 7.16 -4.07
C VAL A 180 -12.17 7.10 -4.44
N HIS A 181 -12.74 8.16 -5.02
CA HIS A 181 -14.13 8.20 -5.48
C HIS A 181 -14.43 7.10 -6.48
N ILE A 182 -13.55 6.90 -7.47
CA ILE A 182 -13.66 5.79 -8.40
C ILE A 182 -13.67 4.48 -7.65
N VAL A 183 -12.77 4.24 -6.69
CA VAL A 183 -12.71 2.96 -5.95
C VAL A 183 -13.99 2.68 -5.15
N ILE A 184 -14.57 3.68 -4.50
CA ILE A 184 -15.73 3.50 -3.59
C ILE A 184 -17.10 3.58 -4.27
N SER A 185 -17.22 4.24 -5.43
CA SER A 185 -18.52 4.39 -6.11
C SER A 185 -18.91 3.16 -6.94
N GLN A 186 -20.14 3.12 -7.44
CA GLN A 186 -20.59 2.13 -8.42
C GLN A 186 -19.96 2.37 -9.81
N PRO A 187 -19.88 1.35 -10.68
CA PRO A 187 -19.39 1.56 -12.04
C PRO A 187 -20.29 2.56 -12.76
N SER A 188 -19.68 3.63 -13.28
CA SER A 188 -20.38 4.69 -14.01
C SER A 188 -19.82 4.79 -15.43
N ALA A 189 -20.67 5.15 -16.38
CA ALA A 189 -20.30 5.32 -17.79
C ALA A 189 -19.47 6.59 -18.06
N LYS A 190 -19.35 7.51 -17.08
CA LYS A 190 -18.59 8.75 -17.24
C LYS A 190 -17.08 8.46 -17.33
N SER A 191 -16.37 9.14 -18.24
CA SER A 191 -14.90 9.09 -18.27
C SER A 191 -14.30 9.64 -16.98
N PHE A 192 -13.12 9.14 -16.59
CA PHE A 192 -12.49 9.51 -15.31
C PHE A 192 -12.10 11.01 -15.25
N TRP A 193 -11.70 11.61 -16.38
CA TRP A 193 -11.38 13.05 -16.45
C TRP A 193 -12.56 13.95 -16.10
N ARG A 194 -13.79 13.54 -16.46
CA ARG A 194 -15.01 14.29 -16.12
C ARG A 194 -15.43 14.14 -14.65
N ARG A 195 -14.76 13.26 -13.89
CA ARG A 195 -14.99 13.05 -12.45
C ARG A 195 -13.99 13.81 -11.58
N VAL A 196 -12.99 14.45 -12.17
CA VAL A 196 -11.99 15.20 -11.40
C VAL A 196 -12.68 16.42 -10.78
N PRO A 197 -12.69 16.54 -9.43
CA PRO A 197 -13.39 17.62 -8.77
C PRO A 197 -12.63 18.94 -8.93
N GLY A 198 -13.37 20.05 -8.83
CA GLY A 198 -12.82 21.39 -8.98
C GLY A 198 -11.98 21.86 -7.79
N TYR A 199 -11.51 23.11 -7.85
CA TYR A 199 -10.67 23.72 -6.82
C TYR A 199 -11.31 23.77 -5.42
N SER A 200 -12.64 23.92 -5.32
CA SER A 200 -13.34 23.91 -4.03
C SER A 200 -13.12 22.62 -3.24
N SER A 201 -13.08 21.46 -3.92
CA SER A 201 -12.79 20.18 -3.28
C SER A 201 -11.32 20.02 -2.93
N TRP A 202 -10.42 20.64 -3.71
CA TRP A 202 -8.99 20.63 -3.42
C TRP A 202 -8.69 21.21 -2.03
N VAL A 203 -9.25 22.40 -1.73
CA VAL A 203 -9.08 23.05 -0.41
C VAL A 203 -9.59 22.17 0.73
N LYS A 204 -10.58 21.32 0.47
CA LYS A 204 -11.15 20.40 1.47
C LYS A 204 -10.25 19.20 1.75
N ILE A 205 -9.63 18.61 0.72
CA ILE A 205 -8.85 17.38 0.81
C ILE A 205 -7.33 17.60 1.01
N ALA A 206 -6.79 18.72 0.53
CA ALA A 206 -5.37 19.03 0.56
C ALA A 206 -4.72 18.90 1.96
N PRO A 207 -5.33 19.37 3.07
CA PRO A 207 -4.75 19.19 4.40
C PRO A 207 -4.63 17.73 4.83
N ALA A 208 -5.59 16.88 4.44
CA ALA A 208 -5.57 15.46 4.76
C ALA A 208 -4.49 14.72 3.96
N VAL A 209 -4.31 15.08 2.68
CA VAL A 209 -3.24 14.55 1.83
C VAL A 209 -1.87 15.02 2.32
N ALA A 210 -1.75 16.29 2.75
CA ALA A 210 -0.53 16.80 3.36
C ALA A 210 -0.15 16.00 4.62
N LEU A 211 -1.10 15.77 5.52
CA LEU A 211 -0.85 14.95 6.72
C LEU A 211 -0.39 13.54 6.36
N ARG A 212 -1.08 12.87 5.42
CA ARG A 212 -0.68 11.53 4.94
C ARG A 212 0.72 11.53 4.35
N SER A 213 1.05 12.51 3.51
CA SER A 213 2.35 12.59 2.85
C SER A 213 3.47 12.85 3.85
N VAL A 214 3.28 13.76 4.81
CA VAL A 214 4.25 14.00 5.89
C VAL A 214 4.45 12.74 6.74
N ALA A 215 3.37 12.02 7.09
CA ALA A 215 3.45 10.76 7.81
C ALA A 215 4.24 9.69 7.04
N ALA A 216 4.03 9.57 5.72
CA ALA A 216 4.77 8.66 4.87
C ALA A 216 6.25 9.04 4.77
N GLN A 217 6.57 10.32 4.59
CA GLN A 217 7.96 10.80 4.58
C GLN A 217 8.65 10.55 5.91
N LEU A 218 7.99 10.78 7.05
CA LEU A 218 8.55 10.52 8.37
C LEU A 218 8.84 9.02 8.59
N THR A 219 7.93 8.18 8.12
CA THR A 219 8.03 6.71 8.19
C THR A 219 9.20 6.19 7.35
N PHE A 220 9.54 6.86 6.26
CA PHE A 220 10.70 6.53 5.42
C PHE A 220 12.02 7.11 5.94
N LEU A 221 12.01 8.41 6.28
CA LEU A 221 13.22 9.14 6.68
C LEU A 221 13.81 8.63 8.00
N LEU A 222 12.98 8.28 8.98
CA LEU A 222 13.49 7.85 10.30
C LEU A 222 14.30 6.54 10.23
N PRO A 223 13.78 5.44 9.62
CA PRO A 223 14.58 4.23 9.40
C PRO A 223 15.77 4.46 8.48
N ALA A 224 15.61 5.27 7.43
CA ALA A 224 16.70 5.60 6.51
C ALA A 224 17.86 6.33 7.23
N HIS A 225 17.53 7.29 8.09
CA HIS A 225 18.51 8.00 8.92
C HIS A 225 19.20 7.06 9.91
N LEU A 226 18.50 6.08 10.46
CA LEU A 226 19.10 5.08 11.35
C LEU A 226 20.19 4.30 10.60
N GLY A 227 19.90 3.73 9.44
CA GLY A 227 20.90 2.96 8.70
C GLY A 227 22.00 3.82 8.04
N TRP A 228 21.73 5.10 7.75
CA TRP A 228 22.78 6.02 7.29
C TRP A 228 23.78 6.36 8.40
N ARG A 229 23.31 6.56 9.63
CA ARG A 229 24.16 6.88 10.79
C ARG A 229 25.02 5.70 11.26
N THR A 230 24.61 4.48 10.99
CA THR A 230 25.27 3.26 11.47
C THR A 230 26.19 2.61 10.43
N HIS A 231 26.60 3.33 9.38
CA HIS A 231 27.47 2.83 8.29
C HIS A 231 26.96 1.62 7.48
N VAL A 232 25.84 0.99 7.85
CA VAL A 232 25.17 -0.11 7.12
C VAL A 232 24.88 0.23 5.65
N TRP A 233 24.59 1.50 5.35
CA TRP A 233 24.35 2.00 3.98
C TRP A 233 25.51 2.80 3.39
N HIS A 234 26.70 2.79 3.99
CA HIS A 234 27.89 3.36 3.35
C HIS A 234 28.30 2.47 2.17
N MET A 235 27.78 2.76 0.97
CA MET A 235 28.38 2.28 -0.27
C MET A 235 29.69 3.06 -0.52
N GLY A 236 30.72 2.72 0.26
CA GLY A 236 32.09 3.10 -0.06
C GLY A 236 32.52 2.49 -1.40
N LYS A 237 33.56 3.05 -2.03
CA LYS A 237 34.08 2.59 -3.34
C LYS A 237 34.72 1.19 -3.33
N GLY A 238 34.56 0.42 -2.25
CA GLY A 238 35.03 -0.97 -2.12
C GLY A 238 33.86 -1.91 -1.86
N SER A 239 34.05 -3.20 -2.09
CA SER A 239 33.07 -4.21 -1.71
C SER A 239 32.77 -4.09 -0.20
N PRO A 240 31.51 -3.99 0.22
CA PRO A 240 31.12 -3.81 1.62
C PRO A 240 31.58 -4.96 2.55
N PHE A 241 32.07 -6.06 1.98
CA PHE A 241 32.60 -7.23 2.67
C PHE A 241 34.13 -7.20 2.88
N SER A 242 34.83 -6.16 2.41
CA SER A 242 36.29 -6.08 2.42
C SER A 242 36.84 -5.08 3.44
N GLU A 243 35.98 -4.43 4.22
CA GLU A 243 36.43 -3.54 5.30
C GLU A 243 36.81 -4.36 6.54
N PRO A 244 37.93 -4.02 7.22
CA PRO A 244 38.46 -4.80 8.34
C PRO A 244 37.58 -4.76 9.60
N GLU A 245 36.53 -3.93 9.62
CA GLU A 245 35.59 -3.75 10.74
C GLU A 245 34.17 -4.26 10.42
N TYR A 246 34.04 -5.13 9.41
CA TYR A 246 32.76 -5.73 9.03
C TYR A 246 32.33 -6.84 10.01
N ASP A 247 31.43 -6.51 10.95
CA ASP A 247 30.71 -7.51 11.75
C ASP A 247 29.31 -7.78 11.18
N PRO A 248 29.08 -8.93 10.52
CA PRO A 248 27.79 -9.25 9.89
C PRO A 248 26.65 -9.36 10.90
N HIS A 249 26.92 -9.65 12.17
CA HIS A 249 25.87 -9.79 13.19
C HIS A 249 25.27 -8.44 13.59
N SER A 250 26.12 -7.42 13.77
CA SER A 250 25.69 -6.06 14.07
C SER A 250 24.90 -5.43 12.93
N GLU A 251 25.35 -5.63 11.69
CA GLU A 251 24.70 -5.17 10.45
C GLU A 251 23.31 -5.77 10.27
N ILE A 252 23.17 -7.09 10.45
CA ILE A 252 21.88 -7.77 10.42
C ILE A 252 20.96 -7.25 11.53
N ALA A 253 21.48 -7.06 12.75
CA ALA A 253 20.69 -6.55 13.87
C ALA A 253 20.17 -5.12 13.60
N ILE A 254 20.99 -4.25 13.00
CA ILE A 254 20.59 -2.89 12.62
C ILE A 254 19.56 -2.92 11.49
N ALA A 255 19.78 -3.74 10.46
CA ALA A 255 18.83 -3.88 9.35
C ALA A 255 17.47 -4.40 9.83
N VAL A 256 17.46 -5.41 10.71
CA VAL A 256 16.24 -5.93 11.36
C VAL A 256 15.59 -4.83 12.23
N GLY A 257 16.38 -4.10 13.01
CA GLY A 257 15.91 -2.98 13.83
C GLY A 257 15.26 -1.86 13.00
N ALA A 258 15.89 -1.48 11.88
CA ALA A 258 15.36 -0.49 10.94
C ALA A 258 14.07 -0.98 10.27
N CYS A 259 14.00 -2.25 9.88
CA CYS A 259 12.78 -2.86 9.35
C CYS A 259 11.64 -2.86 10.38
N LEU A 260 11.92 -3.24 11.63
CA LEU A 260 10.93 -3.24 12.71
C LEU A 260 10.46 -1.81 13.02
N LEU A 261 11.38 -0.84 13.05
CA LEU A 261 11.04 0.56 13.21
C LEU A 261 10.13 1.05 12.08
N ALA A 262 10.46 0.74 10.82
CA ALA A 262 9.63 1.09 9.67
C ALA A 262 8.23 0.50 9.80
N MET A 263 8.12 -0.79 10.15
CA MET A 263 6.81 -1.44 10.37
C MET A 263 6.01 -0.77 11.49
N CYS A 264 6.64 -0.44 12.61
CA CYS A 264 6.00 0.26 13.72
C CYS A 264 5.51 1.64 13.30
N LEU A 265 6.34 2.43 12.61
CA LEU A 265 5.98 3.77 12.13
C LEU A 265 4.84 3.71 11.09
N THR A 266 4.87 2.74 10.18
CA THR A 266 3.76 2.52 9.23
C THR A 266 2.46 2.23 9.95
N VAL A 267 2.46 1.34 10.95
CA VAL A 267 1.22 0.97 11.67
C VAL A 267 0.73 2.10 12.58
N LEU A 268 1.63 2.84 13.23
CA LEU A 268 1.28 3.83 14.25
C LEU A 268 1.06 5.24 13.69
N ILE A 269 1.66 5.59 12.55
CA ILE A 269 1.64 6.96 12.01
C ILE A 269 1.04 6.99 10.61
N GLU A 270 1.62 6.25 9.67
CA GLU A 270 1.19 6.28 8.26
C GLU A 270 -0.22 5.72 8.06
N LEU A 271 -0.53 4.61 8.72
CA LEU A 271 -1.81 3.93 8.59
C LEU A 271 -2.97 4.80 9.12
N PRO A 272 -2.90 5.39 10.34
CA PRO A 272 -3.91 6.34 10.79
C PRO A 272 -4.09 7.53 9.84
N ALA A 273 -3.00 8.12 9.35
CA ALA A 273 -3.06 9.25 8.41
C ALA A 273 -3.69 8.87 7.06
N THR A 274 -3.43 7.64 6.60
CA THR A 274 -4.03 7.11 5.37
C THR A 274 -5.52 6.87 5.54
N VAL A 275 -5.93 6.29 6.68
CA VAL A 275 -7.35 6.05 6.99
C VAL A 275 -8.12 7.37 7.10
N THR A 276 -7.56 8.38 7.79
CA THR A 276 -8.22 9.69 7.90
C THR A 276 -8.37 10.36 6.55
N MET A 277 -7.33 10.34 5.71
CA MET A 277 -7.40 10.87 4.34
C MET A 277 -8.49 10.16 3.52
N ILE A 278 -8.53 8.83 3.55
CA ILE A 278 -9.53 8.05 2.82
C ILE A 278 -10.96 8.37 3.30
N ARG A 279 -11.19 8.48 4.61
CA ARG A 279 -12.52 8.79 5.16
C ARG A 279 -12.94 10.23 4.87
N VAL A 280 -12.02 11.19 4.92
CA VAL A 280 -12.27 12.57 4.47
C VAL A 280 -12.63 12.58 2.99
N ALA A 281 -11.88 11.86 2.14
CA ALA A 281 -12.18 11.73 0.71
C ALA A 281 -13.57 11.12 0.45
N ALA A 282 -13.93 10.07 1.20
CA ALA A 282 -15.25 9.43 1.12
C ALA A 282 -16.40 10.37 1.53
N SER A 283 -16.17 11.28 2.49
CA SER A 283 -17.17 12.28 2.90
C SER A 283 -17.43 13.39 1.87
N ILE A 284 -16.49 13.59 0.95
CA ILE A 284 -16.58 14.59 -0.14
C ILE A 284 -17.23 13.96 -1.39
N LEU A 285 -17.60 12.67 -1.34
CA LEU A 285 -18.26 12.00 -2.45
C LEU A 285 -19.61 12.66 -2.76
N PRO A 286 -19.90 13.03 -4.02
CA PRO A 286 -21.19 13.61 -4.41
C PRO A 286 -22.36 12.68 -4.04
N GLU A 287 -23.48 13.24 -3.63
CA GLU A 287 -24.64 12.47 -3.16
C GLU A 287 -25.25 11.60 -4.27
N GLU A 288 -25.10 12.03 -5.52
CA GLU A 288 -25.60 11.39 -6.73
C GLU A 288 -24.82 10.11 -7.09
N GLU A 289 -23.63 9.90 -6.50
CA GLU A 289 -22.86 8.68 -6.72
C GLU A 289 -23.22 7.60 -5.69
N GLU A 290 -23.84 6.51 -6.15
CA GLU A 290 -24.08 5.33 -5.31
C GLU A 290 -22.76 4.63 -4.94
N THR A 291 -22.67 4.13 -3.71
CA THR A 291 -21.46 3.48 -3.19
C THR A 291 -21.52 1.97 -3.38
N ILE A 292 -20.36 1.35 -3.61
CA ILE A 292 -20.27 -0.12 -3.78
C ILE A 292 -20.28 -0.86 -2.45
N VAL A 293 -19.85 -0.19 -1.38
CA VAL A 293 -19.86 -0.71 0.00
C VAL A 293 -20.69 0.24 0.85
N PRO A 294 -21.53 -0.28 1.77
CA PRO A 294 -22.26 0.57 2.70
C PRO A 294 -21.28 1.26 3.64
N PHE A 295 -21.38 2.58 3.74
CA PHE A 295 -20.69 3.36 4.75
C PHE A 295 -21.52 4.54 5.19
N ASP A 296 -21.31 4.99 6.42
CA ASP A 296 -21.98 6.16 6.95
C ASP A 296 -21.41 7.44 6.34
N ARG A 297 -22.19 8.12 5.50
CA ARG A 297 -21.83 9.40 4.87
C ARG A 297 -21.73 10.55 5.89
N THR A 298 -22.43 10.44 7.02
CA THR A 298 -22.43 11.45 8.08
C THR A 298 -21.32 11.25 9.12
N PHE A 299 -20.68 10.07 9.12
CA PHE A 299 -19.68 9.65 10.09
C PHE A 299 -20.08 9.95 11.54
N GLY A 300 -21.24 9.44 11.95
CA GLY A 300 -21.83 9.64 13.28
C GLY A 300 -22.46 11.02 13.47
N GLY A 301 -23.04 11.60 12.42
CA GLY A 301 -23.71 12.92 12.48
C GLY A 301 -22.78 14.14 12.45
N ASN A 302 -21.47 13.94 12.24
CA ASN A 302 -20.47 15.01 12.26
C ASN A 302 -20.29 15.71 10.90
N VAL A 303 -20.91 15.20 9.83
CA VAL A 303 -20.96 15.86 8.52
C VAL A 303 -22.38 16.27 8.20
N GLN A 304 -22.61 17.58 8.15
CA GLN A 304 -23.79 18.12 7.51
C GLN A 304 -23.51 18.29 6.00
N PRO A 305 -24.41 17.80 5.13
CA PRO A 305 -24.26 17.93 3.69
C PRO A 305 -24.23 19.42 3.30
N ALA A 306 -23.46 19.74 2.26
CA ALA A 306 -23.27 21.13 1.82
C ALA A 306 -24.60 21.79 1.38
N ILE A 307 -25.57 20.98 0.97
CA ILE A 307 -26.93 21.40 0.58
C ILE A 307 -27.69 21.99 1.79
N LEU A 308 -27.35 21.56 3.02
CA LEU A 308 -27.94 22.07 4.26
C LEU A 308 -27.08 23.17 4.93
N GLY A 309 -26.08 23.73 4.23
CA GLY A 309 -25.20 24.78 4.77
C GLY A 309 -24.00 24.28 5.59
N GLY A 310 -23.75 22.97 5.62
CA GLY A 310 -22.61 22.36 6.31
C GLY A 310 -21.29 22.40 5.52
N SER A 311 -20.17 22.11 6.18
CA SER A 311 -18.83 22.06 5.56
C SER A 311 -18.71 21.01 4.42
N GLY A 312 -19.58 19.99 4.44
CA GLY A 312 -19.58 18.89 3.47
C GLY A 312 -18.29 18.05 3.49
N LYS A 313 -17.59 18.03 4.63
CA LYS A 313 -16.42 17.17 4.90
C LYS A 313 -16.36 16.82 6.39
N VAL A 314 -15.82 15.65 6.72
CA VAL A 314 -15.49 15.29 8.12
C VAL A 314 -14.22 16.03 8.56
N GLY A 315 -14.18 16.48 9.81
CA GLY A 315 -12.94 16.94 10.45
C GLY A 315 -11.89 15.82 10.52
N LEU A 316 -10.60 16.16 10.38
CA LEU A 316 -9.52 15.16 10.33
C LEU A 316 -9.44 14.28 11.61
N LEU A 317 -9.66 14.91 12.77
CA LEU A 317 -9.71 14.24 14.07
C LEU A 317 -10.95 13.36 14.20
N ASP A 318 -12.11 13.84 13.76
CA ASP A 318 -13.38 13.12 13.84
C ASP A 318 -13.39 11.91 12.91
N ALA A 319 -12.74 12.03 11.74
CA ALA A 319 -12.50 10.93 10.82
C ALA A 319 -11.61 9.82 11.42
N TRP A 320 -10.78 10.11 12.42
CA TRP A 320 -10.05 9.05 13.14
C TRP A 320 -10.86 8.49 14.31
N LYS A 321 -11.49 9.37 15.10
CA LYS A 321 -12.23 8.97 16.30
C LYS A 321 -13.42 8.07 15.99
N THR A 322 -14.12 8.33 14.89
CA THR A 322 -15.27 7.52 14.43
C THR A 322 -14.86 6.16 13.84
N PHE A 323 -13.55 5.83 13.80
CA PHE A 323 -13.08 4.56 13.25
C PHE A 323 -13.05 3.51 14.37
N THR A 324 -14.04 2.62 14.39
CA THR A 324 -14.21 1.62 15.45
C THR A 324 -13.04 0.62 15.50
N TRP A 325 -12.76 0.06 16.69
CA TRP A 325 -11.72 -0.94 16.87
C TRP A 325 -11.91 -2.18 15.99
N ALA A 326 -13.14 -2.63 15.81
CA ALA A 326 -13.46 -3.76 14.94
C ALA A 326 -13.05 -3.50 13.47
N SER A 327 -13.27 -2.29 12.95
CA SER A 327 -12.84 -1.91 11.61
C SER A 327 -11.31 -1.75 11.51
N ARG A 328 -10.64 -1.26 12.56
CA ARG A 328 -9.15 -1.21 12.64
C ARG A 328 -8.53 -2.58 12.51
N VAL A 329 -9.00 -3.55 13.29
CA VAL A 329 -8.49 -4.93 13.27
C VAL A 329 -8.76 -5.59 11.91
N ARG A 330 -9.91 -5.31 11.28
CA ARG A 330 -10.24 -5.81 9.96
C ARG A 330 -9.28 -5.27 8.89
N LEU A 331 -9.03 -3.96 8.89
CA LEU A 331 -8.06 -3.33 7.99
C LEU A 331 -6.65 -3.90 8.21
N LEU A 332 -6.20 -4.01 9.46
CA LEU A 332 -4.89 -4.58 9.77
C LEU A 332 -4.75 -6.03 9.27
N LYS A 333 -5.80 -6.85 9.42
CA LYS A 333 -5.82 -8.22 8.87
C LYS A 333 -5.71 -8.25 7.35
N VAL A 334 -6.32 -7.30 6.64
CA VAL A 334 -6.18 -7.17 5.19
C VAL A 334 -4.73 -6.85 4.84
N LEU A 335 -4.13 -5.86 5.49
CA LEU A 335 -2.75 -5.44 5.23
C LEU A 335 -1.73 -6.54 5.54
N VAL A 336 -1.85 -7.21 6.68
CA VAL A 336 -0.97 -8.34 7.04
C VAL A 336 -1.05 -9.46 6.02
N LYS A 337 -2.24 -9.79 5.51
CA LYS A 337 -2.40 -10.78 4.45
C LYS A 337 -1.75 -10.34 3.15
N THR A 338 -1.90 -9.07 2.77
CA THR A 338 -1.24 -8.51 1.58
C THR A 338 0.28 -8.59 1.70
N VAL A 339 0.84 -8.19 2.85
CA VAL A 339 2.29 -8.29 3.12
C VAL A 339 2.76 -9.74 3.01
N GLY A 340 2.03 -10.69 3.61
CA GLY A 340 2.35 -12.12 3.49
C GLY A 340 2.34 -12.62 2.04
N MET A 341 1.38 -12.16 1.22
CA MET A 341 1.33 -12.49 -0.21
C MET A 341 2.52 -11.90 -0.97
N ILE A 342 2.92 -10.66 -0.67
CA ILE A 342 4.07 -10.02 -1.32
C ILE A 342 5.36 -10.74 -0.95
N ILE A 343 5.58 -11.07 0.33
CA ILE A 343 6.74 -11.84 0.79
C ILE A 343 6.80 -13.20 0.09
N ALA A 344 5.67 -13.88 -0.07
CA ALA A 344 5.63 -15.16 -0.78
C ALA A 344 6.02 -15.01 -2.26
N VAL A 345 5.56 -13.96 -2.93
CA VAL A 345 5.88 -13.69 -4.34
C VAL A 345 7.34 -13.28 -4.52
N THR A 346 7.87 -12.42 -3.64
CA THR A 346 9.27 -11.97 -3.72
C THR A 346 10.24 -13.08 -3.38
N THR A 347 9.93 -13.94 -2.39
CA THR A 347 10.75 -15.12 -2.09
C THR A 347 10.72 -16.13 -3.24
N THR A 348 9.55 -16.38 -3.85
CA THR A 348 9.45 -17.24 -5.04
C THR A 348 10.24 -16.67 -6.21
N CYS A 349 10.13 -15.35 -6.46
CA CYS A 349 10.93 -14.66 -7.49
C CYS A 349 12.44 -14.85 -7.23
N ALA A 350 12.91 -14.62 -6.01
CA ALA A 350 14.30 -14.80 -5.65
C ALA A 350 14.80 -16.25 -5.85
N ILE A 351 13.97 -17.24 -5.52
CA ILE A 351 14.26 -18.66 -5.77
C ILE A 351 14.35 -18.93 -7.27
N CYS A 352 13.39 -18.43 -8.07
CA CYS A 352 13.40 -18.58 -9.53
C CYS A 352 14.63 -17.95 -10.17
N LEU A 353 14.96 -16.70 -9.82
CA LEU A 353 16.14 -16.00 -10.34
C LEU A 353 17.44 -16.70 -9.91
N SER A 354 17.50 -17.22 -8.67
CA SER A 354 18.65 -18.01 -8.22
C SER A 354 18.78 -19.31 -9.01
N GLY A 355 17.67 -19.99 -9.30
CA GLY A 355 17.63 -21.18 -10.13
C GLY A 355 18.07 -20.90 -11.57
N GLU A 356 17.60 -19.81 -12.17
CA GLU A 356 18.03 -19.34 -13.50
C GLU A 356 19.53 -19.04 -13.52
N ALA A 357 20.06 -18.38 -12.49
CA ALA A 357 21.48 -18.08 -12.36
C ALA A 357 22.34 -19.34 -12.25
N LEU A 358 21.89 -20.35 -11.50
CA LEU A 358 22.59 -21.64 -11.40
C LEU A 358 22.55 -22.41 -12.72
N LEU A 359 21.41 -22.42 -13.42
CA LEU A 359 21.24 -23.12 -14.70
C LEU A 359 22.00 -22.46 -15.86
N LEU A 360 22.11 -21.14 -15.84
CA LEU A 360 22.80 -20.37 -16.87
C LEU A 360 24.29 -20.14 -16.55
N GLY A 361 24.79 -20.60 -15.40
CA GLY A 361 26.15 -20.33 -14.88
C GLY A 361 27.28 -20.40 -15.91
N GLU A 362 27.29 -21.42 -16.77
CA GLU A 362 28.31 -21.60 -17.82
C GLU A 362 28.03 -20.80 -19.11
N LYS A 363 26.78 -20.33 -19.30
CA LYS A 363 26.30 -19.61 -20.50
C LYS A 363 26.10 -18.11 -20.29
N ILE A 364 26.27 -17.59 -19.07
CA ILE A 364 26.09 -16.17 -18.72
C ILE A 364 27.20 -15.30 -19.34
N PHE A 365 28.39 -15.86 -19.50
CA PHE A 365 29.57 -15.14 -19.99
C PHE A 365 29.91 -15.61 -21.39
N VAL A 366 29.74 -14.73 -22.37
CA VAL A 366 30.26 -14.95 -23.72
C VAL A 366 31.65 -14.33 -23.75
N GLN A 367 32.68 -15.11 -24.14
CA GLN A 367 33.98 -14.54 -24.49
C GLN A 367 33.78 -13.71 -25.77
N ALA A 368 34.12 -12.42 -25.67
CA ALA A 368 34.06 -11.48 -26.79
C ALA A 368 35.03 -11.85 -27.90
#